data_AF-A0AB39T519-F1
#
_entry.id   AF-A0AB39T519-F1
#
_cell.length_a   1.000
_cell.length_b   1.000
_cell.length_c   1.000
_cell.angle_alpha   90.00
_cell.angle_beta   90.00
_cell.angle_gamma   90.00
#
_symmetry.space_group_name_H-M   'P 1'
#
loop_
_entity.id
_entity.type
_entity.pdbx_description
1 polymer ?
#
loop_
_entity_poly.entity_id
_entity_poly.type
_entity_poly.pdbx_seq_one_letter_code
_entity_poly.pdbx_strand_id
1 'polypeptide(L)'
;MTEFKVGDKVRVCGSFDGEITYGPFKSAFERYTMYVVRNETGNERAQHDTDLTALPKFAIGDRVEKPATGVRPGTIVAGPFVTEYDDVPFWVVEHDNGKVSTPREDGDLKRIEEEPAREIKVGDRVKVVSGRGISAYIGKTVTLTKVGASSPYGPYGFKGGFGGEIYAEEVELIREAPADTFEYNGVTYDLTATYRDKDGDEWTFKGGTRASDGTPDGAMNGYAGGTYSYTLGYAARHYAPLTRI
;
A
#
# COMPACT_ATOMS: atom_id res chain seq x y z
N MET A 1 22.83 -23.77 -20.60
CA MET A 1 21.46 -23.68 -20.07
C MET A 1 21.54 -22.94 -18.75
N THR A 2 20.61 -22.04 -18.50
CA THR A 2 20.47 -21.39 -17.19
C THR A 2 20.07 -22.45 -16.17
N GLU A 3 20.81 -22.52 -15.07
CA GLU A 3 20.45 -23.38 -13.94
C GLU A 3 19.27 -22.74 -13.21
N PHE A 4 18.22 -23.54 -12.96
CA PHE A 4 17.04 -23.05 -12.25
C PHE A 4 17.24 -23.11 -10.74
N LYS A 5 16.51 -22.27 -10.00
CA LYS A 5 16.53 -22.18 -8.54
C LYS A 5 15.15 -22.46 -7.95
N VAL A 6 15.15 -22.87 -6.68
CA VAL A 6 13.90 -22.94 -5.91
C VAL A 6 13.23 -21.57 -5.90
N GLY A 7 11.94 -21.53 -6.20
CA GLY A 7 11.14 -20.32 -6.39
C GLY A 7 10.98 -19.88 -7.85
N ASP A 8 11.79 -20.39 -8.78
CA ASP A 8 11.64 -20.03 -10.20
C ASP A 8 10.32 -20.56 -10.75
N LYS A 9 9.61 -19.70 -11.49
CA LYS A 9 8.42 -20.07 -12.25
C LYS A 9 8.85 -20.67 -13.59
N VAL A 10 8.29 -21.82 -13.94
CA VAL A 10 8.66 -22.57 -15.15
C VAL A 10 7.42 -23.14 -15.83
N ARG A 11 7.52 -23.32 -17.15
CA ARG A 11 6.62 -24.11 -17.97
C ARG A 11 7.25 -25.46 -18.26
N VAL A 12 6.58 -26.53 -17.88
CA VAL A 12 6.94 -27.89 -18.26
C VAL A 12 6.47 -28.14 -19.68
N CYS A 13 7.36 -28.57 -20.58
CA CYS A 13 7.20 -28.75 -22.03
C CYS A 13 5.75 -28.97 -22.51
N GLY A 14 5.05 -27.87 -22.81
CA GLY A 14 3.66 -27.88 -23.33
C GLY A 14 2.59 -28.46 -22.39
N SER A 15 2.91 -28.73 -21.12
CA SER A 15 2.04 -29.43 -20.18
C SER A 15 1.39 -28.49 -19.16
N PHE A 16 2.18 -27.88 -18.27
CA PHE A 16 1.66 -27.02 -17.20
C PHE A 16 2.69 -26.00 -16.72
N ASP A 17 2.20 -24.98 -16.03
CA ASP A 17 3.02 -24.00 -15.32
C ASP A 17 3.16 -24.39 -13.86
N GLY A 18 4.32 -24.10 -13.30
CA GLY A 18 4.57 -24.35 -11.90
C GLY A 18 5.76 -23.57 -11.37
N GLU A 19 6.08 -23.87 -10.12
CA GLU A 19 7.20 -23.32 -9.39
C GLU A 19 8.15 -24.43 -8.99
N ILE A 20 9.45 -24.21 -9.10
CA ILE A 20 10.44 -25.16 -8.61
C ILE A 20 10.43 -25.12 -7.08
N THR A 21 10.09 -26.23 -6.46
CA THR A 21 10.07 -26.37 -4.99
C THR A 21 11.27 -27.12 -4.45
N TYR A 22 11.98 -27.88 -5.31
CA TYR A 22 13.18 -28.61 -4.92
C TYR A 22 14.11 -28.85 -6.11
N GLY A 23 15.41 -28.93 -5.85
CA GLY A 23 16.46 -29.17 -6.83
C GLY A 23 17.50 -28.04 -6.86
N PRO A 24 18.54 -28.19 -7.71
CA PRO A 24 18.78 -29.32 -8.61
C PRO A 24 19.18 -30.60 -7.86
N PHE A 25 18.82 -31.76 -8.41
CA PHE A 25 19.37 -33.06 -7.98
C PHE A 25 19.62 -33.97 -9.17
N LYS A 26 20.45 -35.00 -8.99
CA LYS A 26 20.71 -35.99 -10.04
C LYS A 26 19.65 -37.08 -10.01
N SER A 27 19.17 -37.46 -11.20
CA SER A 27 18.35 -38.68 -11.36
C SER A 27 19.09 -39.90 -10.80
N ALA A 28 18.37 -40.98 -10.47
CA ALA A 28 18.98 -42.22 -9.98
C ALA A 28 20.05 -42.83 -10.90
N PHE A 29 20.05 -42.45 -12.19
CA PHE A 29 21.02 -42.90 -13.17
C PHE A 29 22.11 -41.85 -13.47
N GLU A 30 22.14 -40.75 -12.73
CA GLU A 30 23.08 -39.61 -12.88
C GLU A 30 23.09 -38.94 -14.27
N ARG A 31 22.16 -39.30 -15.16
CA ARG A 31 22.09 -38.79 -16.53
C ARG A 31 21.48 -37.40 -16.65
N TYR A 32 20.54 -37.09 -15.77
CA TYR A 32 19.73 -35.87 -15.86
C TYR A 32 19.80 -35.06 -14.58
N THR A 33 19.78 -33.75 -14.75
CA THR A 33 19.49 -32.81 -13.67
C THR A 33 17.97 -32.68 -13.58
N MET A 34 17.46 -32.92 -12.39
CA MET A 34 16.02 -32.95 -12.10
C MET A 34 15.66 -31.82 -11.14
N TYR A 35 14.43 -31.33 -11.27
CA TYR A 35 13.79 -30.39 -10.36
C TYR A 35 12.41 -30.92 -9.99
N VAL A 36 11.93 -30.62 -8.79
CA VAL A 36 10.52 -30.83 -8.43
C VAL A 36 9.76 -29.55 -8.73
N VAL A 37 8.73 -29.66 -9.56
CA VAL A 37 7.86 -28.54 -9.94
C VAL A 37 6.48 -28.75 -9.34
N ARG A 38 5.99 -27.74 -8.61
CA ARG A 38 4.62 -27.68 -8.06
C ARG A 38 3.72 -26.88 -9.01
N ASN A 39 2.62 -27.48 -9.46
CA ASN A 39 1.63 -26.78 -10.26
C ASN A 39 0.62 -25.98 -9.38
N GLU A 40 -0.29 -25.25 -10.02
CA GLU A 40 -1.29 -24.41 -9.33
C GLU A 40 -2.26 -25.19 -8.42
N THR A 41 -2.45 -26.49 -8.68
CA THR A 41 -3.30 -27.36 -7.84
C THR A 41 -2.53 -27.94 -6.64
N GLY A 42 -1.27 -27.54 -6.44
CA GLY A 42 -0.41 -28.01 -5.38
C GLY A 42 0.26 -29.36 -5.65
N ASN A 43 0.07 -29.96 -6.82
CA ASN A 43 0.68 -31.24 -7.17
C ASN A 43 2.13 -31.05 -7.59
N GLU A 44 3.01 -31.89 -7.05
CA GLU A 44 4.45 -31.87 -7.33
C GLU A 44 4.89 -33.01 -8.24
N ARG A 45 5.76 -32.71 -9.21
CA ARG A 45 6.34 -33.70 -10.13
C ARG A 45 7.81 -33.40 -10.40
N ALA A 46 8.63 -34.45 -10.43
CA ALA A 46 10.02 -34.34 -10.88
C ALA A 46 10.06 -34.13 -12.41
N GLN A 47 10.83 -33.17 -12.87
CA GLN A 47 10.99 -32.80 -14.28
C GLN A 47 12.47 -32.68 -14.63
N HIS A 48 12.81 -33.03 -15.86
CA HIS A 48 14.15 -32.86 -16.40
C HIS A 48 14.38 -31.39 -16.71
N ASP A 49 15.60 -30.91 -16.52
CA ASP A 49 16.00 -29.55 -16.90
C ASP A 49 15.67 -29.19 -18.35
N THR A 50 15.82 -30.15 -19.28
CA THR A 50 15.48 -29.99 -20.70
C THR A 50 13.99 -29.83 -20.98
N ASP A 51 13.12 -30.21 -20.04
CA ASP A 51 11.68 -30.10 -20.17
C ASP A 51 11.15 -28.81 -19.53
N LEU A 52 12.03 -27.98 -18.95
CA LEU A 52 11.66 -26.75 -18.29
C LEU A 52 12.02 -25.53 -19.14
N THR A 53 11.05 -24.66 -19.34
CA THR A 53 11.27 -23.31 -19.87
C THR A 53 11.00 -22.30 -18.77
N ALA A 54 11.91 -21.37 -18.52
CA ALA A 54 11.67 -20.28 -17.57
C ALA A 54 10.42 -19.50 -18.00
N LEU A 55 9.50 -19.27 -17.06
CA LEU A 55 8.43 -18.31 -17.27
C LEU A 55 8.95 -16.89 -17.01
N PRO A 56 8.38 -15.89 -17.70
CA PRO A 56 8.72 -14.50 -17.42
C PRO A 56 8.52 -14.18 -15.94
N LYS A 57 9.47 -13.47 -15.34
CA LYS A 57 9.37 -13.05 -13.93
C LYS A 57 8.12 -12.20 -13.65
N PHE A 58 7.64 -11.48 -14.65
CA PHE A 58 6.45 -10.64 -14.58
C PHE A 58 5.44 -10.97 -15.69
N ALA A 59 4.16 -10.87 -15.36
CA ALA A 59 3.03 -11.07 -16.26
C ALA A 59 2.33 -9.75 -16.60
N ILE A 60 1.56 -9.74 -17.70
CA ILE A 60 0.66 -8.63 -18.02
C ILE A 60 -0.37 -8.50 -16.89
N GLY A 61 -0.59 -7.26 -16.44
CA GLY A 61 -1.44 -6.94 -15.30
C GLY A 61 -0.70 -6.83 -13.96
N ASP A 62 0.55 -7.31 -13.86
CA ASP A 62 1.34 -7.13 -12.65
C ASP A 62 1.59 -5.64 -12.38
N ARG A 63 1.34 -5.21 -11.14
CA ARG A 63 1.81 -3.92 -10.63
C ARG A 63 3.28 -4.02 -10.29
N VAL A 64 4.06 -3.06 -10.76
CA VAL A 64 5.51 -3.03 -10.61
C VAL A 64 6.01 -1.64 -10.25
N GLU A 65 7.14 -1.59 -9.57
CA GLU A 65 7.93 -0.38 -9.35
C GLU A 65 9.40 -0.64 -9.68
N LYS A 66 10.15 0.44 -9.88
CA LYS A 66 11.61 0.38 -9.99
C LYS A 66 12.22 1.32 -8.93
N PRO A 67 12.62 0.79 -7.77
CA PRO A 67 13.01 1.59 -6.61
C PRO A 67 14.21 2.52 -6.87
N ALA A 68 15.20 2.03 -7.62
CA ALA A 68 16.48 2.74 -7.79
C ALA A 68 16.38 4.01 -8.65
N THR A 69 15.37 4.13 -9.51
CA THR A 69 15.24 5.26 -10.44
C THR A 69 14.11 6.22 -10.10
N GLY A 70 13.41 6.02 -8.98
CA GLY A 70 12.21 6.80 -8.62
C GLY A 70 11.09 6.68 -9.66
N VAL A 71 11.11 5.61 -10.46
CA VAL A 71 10.06 5.33 -11.44
C VAL A 71 8.82 4.96 -10.67
N ARG A 72 7.75 5.69 -10.94
CA ARG A 72 6.48 5.56 -10.25
C ARG A 72 5.91 4.15 -10.45
N PRO A 73 5.12 3.65 -9.50
CA PRO A 73 4.29 2.48 -9.70
C PRO A 73 3.57 2.52 -11.05
N GLY A 74 3.41 1.36 -11.65
CA GLY A 74 2.65 1.18 -12.87
C GLY A 74 2.25 -0.27 -13.07
N THR A 75 1.53 -0.52 -14.14
CA THR A 75 1.02 -1.83 -14.52
C THR A 75 1.71 -2.29 -15.79
N ILE A 76 2.13 -3.55 -15.84
CA ILE A 76 2.63 -4.15 -17.07
C ILE A 76 1.46 -4.30 -18.05
N VAL A 77 1.55 -3.62 -19.18
CA VAL A 77 0.52 -3.65 -20.24
C VAL A 77 0.95 -4.49 -21.45
N ALA A 78 2.25 -4.78 -21.60
CA ALA A 78 2.75 -5.68 -22.62
C ALA A 78 4.12 -6.28 -22.28
N GLY A 79 4.47 -7.40 -22.91
CA GLY A 79 5.74 -8.11 -22.76
C GLY A 79 5.59 -9.54 -22.20
N PRO A 80 6.72 -10.21 -21.92
CA PRO A 80 8.06 -9.75 -22.21
C PRO A 80 8.35 -9.68 -23.70
N PHE A 81 9.20 -8.73 -24.09
CA PHE A 81 9.82 -8.63 -25.40
C PHE A 81 11.33 -8.84 -25.25
N VAL A 82 11.98 -9.30 -26.30
CA VAL A 82 13.45 -9.34 -26.40
C VAL A 82 13.88 -8.47 -27.58
N THR A 83 15.07 -7.89 -27.51
CA THR A 83 15.61 -7.09 -28.61
C THR A 83 16.45 -7.96 -29.54
N GLU A 84 16.78 -7.45 -30.73
CA GLU A 84 17.75 -8.14 -31.59
C GLU A 84 19.20 -8.07 -31.04
N TYR A 85 19.45 -7.20 -30.07
CA TYR A 85 20.79 -6.92 -29.53
C TYR A 85 21.12 -7.72 -28.28
N ASP A 86 20.11 -8.09 -27.50
CA ASP A 86 20.24 -8.88 -26.28
C ASP A 86 18.98 -9.72 -25.99
N ASP A 87 19.20 -10.87 -25.36
CA ASP A 87 18.15 -11.78 -24.90
C ASP A 87 17.54 -11.33 -23.56
N VAL A 88 17.76 -10.07 -23.15
CA VAL A 88 17.26 -9.55 -21.87
C VAL A 88 15.81 -9.13 -22.04
N PRO A 89 14.86 -9.76 -21.32
CA PRO A 89 13.45 -9.39 -21.42
C PRO A 89 13.20 -7.94 -20.98
N PHE A 90 12.31 -7.26 -21.69
CA PHE A 90 11.75 -5.98 -21.27
C PHE A 90 10.23 -5.98 -21.37
N TRP A 91 9.59 -5.13 -20.58
CA TRP A 91 8.13 -4.97 -20.55
C TRP A 91 7.75 -3.56 -20.92
N VAL A 92 6.48 -3.34 -21.25
CA VAL A 92 5.87 -2.01 -21.35
C VAL A 92 5.05 -1.80 -20.09
N VAL A 93 5.36 -0.74 -19.34
CA VAL A 93 4.69 -0.38 -18.09
C VAL A 93 3.95 0.93 -18.28
N GLU A 94 2.65 0.93 -18.04
CA GLU A 94 1.82 2.14 -17.94
C GLU A 94 1.77 2.60 -16.47
N HIS A 95 2.26 3.80 -16.21
CA HIS A 95 2.30 4.37 -14.88
C HIS A 95 0.97 5.02 -14.50
N ASP A 96 0.71 5.14 -13.19
CA ASP A 96 -0.52 5.74 -12.64
C ASP A 96 -0.77 7.21 -13.11
N ASN A 97 0.23 7.87 -13.71
CA ASN A 97 0.11 9.20 -14.30
C ASN A 97 -0.14 9.19 -15.82
N GLY A 98 -0.42 8.03 -16.41
CA GLY A 98 -0.65 7.83 -17.86
C GLY A 98 0.61 7.86 -18.73
N LYS A 99 1.82 7.94 -18.14
CA LYS A 99 3.07 7.79 -18.89
C LYS A 99 3.43 6.32 -19.09
N VAL A 100 4.23 6.03 -20.11
CA VAL A 100 4.69 4.68 -20.42
C VAL A 100 6.22 4.59 -20.28
N SER A 101 6.73 3.46 -19.80
CA SER A 101 8.17 3.13 -19.81
C SER A 101 8.42 1.70 -20.29
N THR A 102 9.67 1.40 -20.66
CA THR A 102 10.09 0.07 -21.11
C THR A 102 11.23 -0.53 -20.27
N PRO A 103 10.96 -0.88 -19.00
CA PRO A 103 11.99 -1.42 -18.11
C PRO A 103 12.40 -2.84 -18.50
N ARG A 104 13.69 -3.13 -18.33
CA ARG A 104 14.31 -4.45 -18.53
C ARG A 104 14.30 -5.27 -17.24
N GLU A 105 14.42 -6.59 -17.37
CA GLU A 105 14.38 -7.55 -16.25
C GLU A 105 15.51 -7.38 -15.26
N ASP A 106 16.69 -7.06 -15.79
CA ASP A 106 17.91 -6.74 -15.04
C ASP A 106 17.83 -5.36 -14.37
N GLY A 107 16.84 -4.54 -14.72
CA GLY A 107 16.69 -3.16 -14.32
C GLY A 107 16.00 -2.94 -12.98
N ASP A 108 16.08 -3.87 -12.02
CA ASP A 108 15.45 -3.78 -10.69
C ASP A 108 13.93 -3.55 -10.69
N LEU A 109 13.21 -4.13 -11.65
CA LEU A 109 11.76 -4.24 -11.50
C LEU A 109 11.43 -5.08 -10.27
N LYS A 110 10.52 -4.57 -9.45
CA LYS A 110 9.93 -5.30 -8.33
C LYS A 110 8.43 -5.35 -8.52
N ARG A 111 7.86 -6.55 -8.38
CA ARG A 111 6.42 -6.70 -8.27
C ARG A 111 5.98 -6.00 -6.99
N ILE A 112 5.02 -5.11 -7.12
CA ILE A 112 4.30 -4.57 -5.97
C ILE A 112 3.30 -5.67 -5.62
N GLU A 113 3.57 -6.39 -4.53
CA GLU A 113 2.57 -7.25 -3.95
C GLU A 113 1.45 -6.34 -3.45
N GLU A 114 0.35 -6.28 -4.21
CA GLU A 114 -0.86 -5.65 -3.69
C GLU A 114 -1.29 -6.51 -2.50
N GLU A 115 -1.08 -5.99 -1.28
CA GLU A 115 -1.65 -6.63 -0.10
C GLU A 115 -3.13 -6.87 -0.40
N PRO A 116 -3.62 -8.10 -0.15
CA PRO A 116 -5.00 -8.45 -0.48
C PRO A 116 -5.90 -7.37 0.08
N ALA A 117 -6.87 -6.94 -0.72
CA ALA A 117 -7.84 -5.93 -0.31
C ALA A 117 -8.49 -6.40 0.99
N ARG A 118 -7.98 -5.89 2.13
CA ARG A 118 -8.56 -6.22 3.41
C ARG A 118 -9.93 -5.57 3.46
N GLU A 119 -10.87 -6.26 4.07
CA GLU A 119 -12.19 -5.73 4.33
C GLU A 119 -12.09 -4.40 5.11
N ILE A 120 -12.69 -3.35 4.57
CA ILE A 120 -12.79 -2.05 5.24
C ILE A 120 -13.64 -2.24 6.50
N LYS A 121 -13.18 -1.77 7.66
CA LYS A 121 -13.91 -1.89 8.92
C LYS A 121 -14.07 -0.55 9.63
N VAL A 122 -14.97 -0.53 10.62
CA VAL A 122 -15.10 0.62 11.53
C VAL A 122 -13.75 0.88 12.21
N GLY A 123 -13.38 2.15 12.31
CA GLY A 123 -12.07 2.60 12.81
C GLY A 123 -11.01 2.75 11.73
N ASP A 124 -11.25 2.27 10.50
CA ASP A 124 -10.29 2.43 9.42
C ASP A 124 -10.19 3.90 8.98
N ARG A 125 -8.95 4.31 8.69
CA ARG A 125 -8.67 5.58 8.03
C ARG A 125 -8.83 5.37 6.54
N VAL A 126 -9.66 6.19 5.93
CA VAL A 126 -9.96 6.10 4.51
C VAL A 126 -9.93 7.47 3.87
N LYS A 127 -9.59 7.55 2.60
CA LYS A 127 -9.79 8.72 1.76
C LYS A 127 -11.16 8.62 1.12
N VAL A 128 -11.98 9.66 1.25
CA VAL A 128 -13.30 9.69 0.60
C VAL A 128 -13.12 9.86 -0.90
N VAL A 129 -13.63 8.91 -1.69
CA VAL A 129 -13.53 8.94 -3.15
C VAL A 129 -14.77 9.58 -3.75
N SER A 130 -15.96 9.17 -3.30
CA SER A 130 -17.23 9.68 -3.83
C SER A 130 -18.38 9.64 -2.82
N GLY A 131 -19.41 10.43 -3.09
CA GLY A 131 -20.67 10.40 -2.33
C GLY A 131 -21.58 11.59 -2.63
N ARG A 132 -22.87 11.44 -2.31
CA ARG A 132 -23.90 12.45 -2.61
C ARG A 132 -23.92 13.55 -1.56
N GLY A 133 -23.79 14.81 -2.00
CA GLY A 133 -23.90 15.98 -1.11
C GLY A 133 -22.72 16.17 -0.16
N ILE A 134 -21.60 15.47 -0.38
CA ILE A 134 -20.42 15.48 0.50
C ILE A 134 -19.17 16.02 -0.20
N SER A 135 -19.33 16.89 -1.20
CA SER A 135 -18.22 17.42 -2.01
C SER A 135 -17.08 18.04 -1.20
N ALA A 136 -17.38 18.63 -0.04
CA ALA A 136 -16.38 19.18 0.88
C ALA A 136 -15.45 18.14 1.52
N TYR A 137 -15.82 16.85 1.45
CA TYR A 137 -15.07 15.73 2.02
C TYR A 137 -14.38 14.87 0.96
N ILE A 138 -14.72 14.99 -0.33
CA ILE A 138 -14.06 14.24 -1.40
C ILE A 138 -12.55 14.55 -1.39
N GLY A 139 -11.74 13.50 -1.41
CA GLY A 139 -10.29 13.56 -1.30
C GLY A 139 -9.75 13.71 0.12
N LYS A 140 -10.60 13.94 1.14
CA LYS A 140 -10.17 14.06 2.53
C LYS A 140 -10.06 12.70 3.20
N THR A 141 -9.11 12.62 4.14
CA THR A 141 -8.96 11.48 5.05
C THR A 141 -9.94 11.59 6.20
N VAL A 142 -10.70 10.53 6.44
CA VAL A 142 -11.65 10.39 7.55
C VAL A 142 -11.44 9.06 8.26
N THR A 143 -11.97 8.95 9.48
CA THR A 143 -12.06 7.67 10.19
C THR A 143 -13.50 7.17 10.12
N LEU A 144 -13.69 5.94 9.66
CA LEU A 144 -15.03 5.36 9.53
C LEU A 144 -15.63 5.05 10.89
N THR A 145 -16.87 5.49 11.09
CA THR A 145 -17.70 5.13 12.25
C THR A 145 -18.71 4.03 11.91
N LYS A 146 -18.98 3.79 10.63
CA LYS A 146 -19.85 2.71 10.15
C LYS A 146 -19.36 2.13 8.82
N VAL A 147 -19.57 0.83 8.64
CA VAL A 147 -19.37 0.11 7.37
C VAL A 147 -20.61 -0.74 7.11
N GLY A 148 -21.03 -0.86 5.85
CA GLY A 148 -22.20 -1.63 5.47
C GLY A 148 -23.52 -1.02 5.94
N ALA A 149 -23.55 0.29 6.19
CA ALA A 149 -24.78 0.96 6.59
C ALA A 149 -25.82 0.92 5.47
N SER A 150 -27.07 0.56 5.79
CA SER A 150 -28.21 0.70 4.88
C SER A 150 -28.64 2.17 4.83
N SER A 151 -27.79 3.01 4.25
CA SER A 151 -28.03 4.44 4.05
C SER A 151 -28.19 4.70 2.55
N PRO A 152 -29.18 5.50 2.13
CA PRO A 152 -29.33 5.87 0.72
C PRO A 152 -28.18 6.75 0.20
N TYR A 153 -27.28 7.18 1.08
CA TYR A 153 -26.12 8.03 0.77
C TYR A 153 -24.80 7.27 0.69
N GLY A 154 -24.80 5.95 0.94
CA GLY A 154 -23.63 5.08 0.82
C GLY A 154 -23.33 4.26 2.07
N PRO A 155 -22.52 3.18 1.97
CA PRO A 155 -22.34 2.23 3.06
C PRO A 155 -21.32 2.67 4.12
N TYR A 156 -20.54 3.73 3.87
CA TYR A 156 -19.41 4.15 4.71
C TYR A 156 -19.74 5.42 5.50
N GLY A 157 -20.00 5.29 6.80
CA GLY A 157 -20.35 6.42 7.67
C GLY A 157 -19.14 6.98 8.40
N PHE A 158 -19.07 8.31 8.57
CA PHE A 158 -18.06 9.03 9.37
C PHE A 158 -18.63 10.32 9.96
N LYS A 159 -17.92 10.96 10.90
CA LYS A 159 -18.35 12.21 11.53
C LYS A 159 -17.94 13.44 10.71
N GLY A 160 -18.91 14.34 10.47
CA GLY A 160 -18.68 15.64 9.85
C GLY A 160 -18.55 16.79 10.86
N GLY A 161 -18.12 17.96 10.37
CA GLY A 161 -17.83 19.15 11.19
C GLY A 161 -18.98 19.74 12.01
N PHE A 162 -20.24 19.38 11.70
CA PHE A 162 -21.42 19.80 12.48
C PHE A 162 -21.95 18.69 13.41
N GLY A 163 -21.13 17.68 13.73
CA GLY A 163 -21.51 16.56 14.60
C GLY A 163 -22.43 15.50 13.96
N GLY A 164 -23.01 15.83 12.80
CA GLY A 164 -23.78 14.92 11.97
C GLY A 164 -22.94 13.76 11.42
N GLU A 165 -23.61 12.64 11.19
CA GLU A 165 -23.03 11.51 10.48
C GLU A 165 -23.17 11.74 8.96
N ILE A 166 -22.07 11.54 8.26
CA ILE A 166 -21.94 11.71 6.82
C ILE A 166 -21.63 10.35 6.21
N TYR A 167 -22.12 10.10 5.00
CA TYR A 167 -21.95 8.83 4.31
C TYR A 167 -21.25 9.04 2.96
N ALA A 168 -20.28 8.17 2.67
CA ALA A 168 -19.63 8.07 1.37
C ALA A 168 -20.10 6.81 0.62
N GLU A 169 -20.18 6.91 -0.70
CA GLU A 169 -20.48 5.80 -1.60
C GLU A 169 -19.22 4.95 -1.82
N GLU A 170 -18.06 5.60 -1.97
CA GLU A 170 -16.78 4.96 -2.20
C GLU A 170 -15.67 5.59 -1.34
N VAL A 171 -14.80 4.74 -0.81
CA VAL A 171 -13.65 5.15 -0.01
C VAL A 171 -12.44 4.29 -0.36
N GLU A 172 -11.24 4.85 -0.22
CA GLU A 172 -9.97 4.18 -0.42
C GLU A 172 -9.29 3.99 0.94
N LEU A 173 -8.93 2.74 1.28
CA LEU A 173 -8.27 2.44 2.55
C LEU A 173 -6.87 3.06 2.60
N ILE A 174 -6.58 3.83 3.64
CA ILE A 174 -5.24 4.35 3.90
C ILE A 174 -4.51 3.34 4.79
N ARG A 175 -3.55 2.65 4.21
CA ARG A 175 -2.77 1.60 4.90
C ARG A 175 -1.61 2.16 5.72
N GLU A 176 -1.16 3.37 5.41
CA GLU A 176 -0.10 4.04 6.16
C GLU A 176 -0.58 4.33 7.59
N ALA A 177 0.22 3.89 8.57
CA ALA A 177 0.02 4.28 9.96
C ALA A 177 0.01 5.82 10.05
N PRO A 178 -0.84 6.41 10.91
CA PRO A 178 -0.75 7.84 11.17
C PRO A 178 0.68 8.17 11.59
N ALA A 179 1.24 9.23 11.01
CA ALA A 179 2.57 9.68 11.40
C ALA A 179 2.59 9.95 12.90
N ASP A 180 3.57 9.38 13.60
CA ASP A 180 3.81 9.65 15.02
C ASP A 180 4.39 11.04 15.25
N THR A 181 4.66 11.79 14.17
CA THR A 181 5.17 13.15 14.24
C THR A 181 4.38 14.11 13.35
N PHE A 182 4.38 15.39 13.69
CA PHE A 182 3.80 16.47 12.88
C PHE A 182 4.65 17.73 12.99
N GLU A 183 5.00 18.33 11.85
CA GLU A 183 5.70 19.61 11.83
C GLU A 183 4.69 20.78 11.81
N TYR A 184 4.84 21.71 12.74
CA TYR A 184 4.03 22.93 12.80
C TYR A 184 4.92 24.12 13.17
N ASN A 185 4.93 25.15 12.31
CA ASN A 185 5.77 26.36 12.47
C ASN A 185 7.25 26.04 12.75
N GLY A 186 7.83 25.05 12.06
CA GLY A 186 9.23 24.64 12.21
C GLY A 186 9.54 23.81 13.46
N VAL A 187 8.53 23.43 14.25
CA VAL A 187 8.67 22.53 15.39
C VAL A 187 8.08 21.17 15.04
N THR A 188 8.84 20.10 15.24
CA THR A 188 8.36 18.73 15.10
C THR A 188 7.79 18.24 16.42
N TYR A 189 6.49 17.95 16.44
CA TYR A 189 5.77 17.40 17.58
C TYR A 189 5.67 15.88 17.44
N ASP A 190 6.07 15.15 18.46
CA ASP A 190 5.74 13.74 18.68
C ASP A 190 4.26 13.64 19.13
N LEU A 191 3.42 13.06 18.29
CA LEU A 191 1.97 12.90 18.50
C LEU A 191 1.63 11.73 19.43
N THR A 192 2.63 11.00 19.93
CA THR A 192 2.45 9.99 20.98
C THR A 192 2.75 10.56 22.37
N ALA A 193 3.32 11.76 22.44
CA ALA A 193 3.72 12.41 23.68
C ALA A 193 2.61 13.27 24.30
N THR A 194 2.78 13.55 25.59
CA THR A 194 2.03 14.60 26.30
C THR A 194 2.90 15.86 26.37
N TYR A 195 2.27 17.02 26.26
CA TYR A 195 2.93 18.32 26.35
C TYR A 195 2.32 19.11 27.50
N ARG A 196 3.12 19.95 28.14
CA ARG A 196 2.66 20.94 29.10
C ARG A 196 2.81 22.33 28.51
N ASP A 197 1.78 23.14 28.65
CA ASP A 197 1.80 24.52 28.17
C ASP A 197 2.31 25.51 29.23
N LYS A 198 2.32 26.80 28.90
CA LYS A 198 2.80 27.87 29.80
C LYS A 198 1.94 28.04 31.06
N ASP A 199 0.68 27.63 31.00
CA ASP A 199 -0.31 27.78 32.07
C ASP A 199 -0.36 26.50 32.95
N GLY A 200 0.36 25.45 32.53
CA GLY A 200 0.49 24.19 33.23
C GLY A 200 -0.48 23.10 32.77
N ASP A 201 -1.29 23.38 31.75
CA ASP A 201 -2.26 22.43 31.21
C ASP A 201 -1.57 21.37 30.34
N GLU A 202 -2.10 20.15 30.39
CA GLU A 202 -1.57 19.00 29.67
C GLU A 202 -2.29 18.80 28.34
N TRP A 203 -1.52 18.62 27.27
CA TRP A 203 -2.00 18.49 25.90
C TRP A 203 -1.56 17.17 25.29
N THR A 204 -2.48 16.49 24.61
CA THR A 204 -2.19 15.32 23.77
C THR A 204 -2.74 15.57 22.37
N PHE A 205 -2.10 15.01 21.35
CA PHE A 205 -2.46 15.21 19.94
C PHE A 205 -2.59 13.87 19.21
N LYS A 206 -3.42 13.78 18.16
CA LYS A 206 -3.68 12.52 17.44
C LYS A 206 -3.26 12.61 15.97
N GLY A 207 -2.33 11.76 15.54
CA GLY A 207 -1.86 11.70 14.14
C GLY A 207 -2.89 11.25 13.10
N GLY A 208 -4.02 10.70 13.55
CA GLY A 208 -5.05 10.11 12.68
C GLY A 208 -6.06 11.10 12.10
N THR A 209 -6.33 12.20 12.81
CA THR A 209 -7.40 13.15 12.47
C THR A 209 -6.82 14.55 12.32
N ARG A 210 -7.29 15.27 11.30
CA ARG A 210 -6.93 16.67 11.07
C ARG A 210 -8.19 17.53 11.23
N ALA A 211 -8.06 18.60 11.99
CA ALA A 211 -9.09 19.61 12.09
C ALA A 211 -9.17 20.45 10.81
N SER A 212 -10.12 21.39 10.77
CA SER A 212 -10.29 22.33 9.66
C SER A 212 -9.06 23.22 9.41
N ASP A 213 -8.23 23.44 10.43
CA ASP A 213 -6.97 24.18 10.33
C ASP A 213 -5.79 23.35 9.79
N GLY A 214 -6.03 22.08 9.45
CA GLY A 214 -5.02 21.17 8.91
C GLY A 214 -4.07 20.57 9.94
N THR A 215 -4.23 20.87 11.23
CA THR A 215 -3.37 20.36 12.31
C THR A 215 -4.03 19.18 13.03
N PRO A 216 -3.24 18.33 13.75
CA PRO A 216 -3.78 17.25 14.55
C PRO A 216 -4.84 17.72 15.56
N ASP A 217 -5.92 16.93 15.71
CA ASP A 217 -6.83 17.10 16.84
C ASP A 217 -6.10 16.84 18.16
N GLY A 218 -6.49 17.56 19.20
CA GLY A 218 -5.91 17.50 20.53
C GLY A 218 -6.94 17.44 21.66
N ALA A 219 -6.42 17.18 22.85
CA ALA A 219 -7.17 17.17 24.11
C ALA A 219 -6.36 17.89 25.19
N MET A 220 -7.04 18.71 25.99
CA MET A 220 -6.47 19.48 27.09
C MET A 220 -6.94 18.88 28.43
N ASN A 221 -6.02 18.53 29.32
CA ASN A 221 -6.26 17.86 30.61
C ASN A 221 -7.16 16.62 30.47
N GLY A 222 -6.97 15.85 29.40
CA GLY A 222 -7.78 14.67 29.09
C GLY A 222 -9.15 14.96 28.45
N TYR A 223 -9.54 16.23 28.31
CA TYR A 223 -10.79 16.63 27.67
C TYR A 223 -10.58 16.91 26.18
N ALA A 224 -11.14 16.03 25.35
CA ALA A 224 -11.27 16.29 23.91
C ALA A 224 -12.20 17.51 23.71
N GLY A 225 -11.84 18.40 22.79
CA GLY A 225 -12.40 19.77 22.76
C GLY A 225 -13.90 19.95 22.48
N GLY A 226 -14.66 18.88 22.26
CA GLY A 226 -16.10 19.01 22.01
C GLY A 226 -16.40 19.99 20.87
N THR A 227 -17.20 21.01 21.12
CA THR A 227 -17.55 22.08 20.14
C THR A 227 -16.41 23.04 19.84
N TYR A 228 -15.39 23.12 20.69
CA TYR A 228 -14.17 23.88 20.44
C TYR A 228 -13.12 22.91 19.95
N SER A 229 -12.71 22.99 18.68
CA SER A 229 -11.65 22.11 18.20
C SER A 229 -10.34 22.47 18.90
N TYR A 230 -9.97 21.72 19.94
CA TYR A 230 -8.63 21.71 20.49
C TYR A 230 -7.74 21.04 19.45
N THR A 231 -6.87 21.81 18.82
CA THR A 231 -5.95 21.35 17.78
C THR A 231 -4.53 21.70 18.18
N LEU A 232 -3.53 21.04 17.59
CA LEU A 232 -2.13 21.42 17.78
C LEU A 232 -1.89 22.89 17.36
N GLY A 233 -2.51 23.33 16.26
CA GLY A 233 -2.40 24.72 15.82
C GLY A 233 -2.97 25.71 16.83
N TYR A 234 -4.12 25.39 17.42
CA TYR A 234 -4.75 26.21 18.45
C TYR A 234 -3.88 26.27 19.72
N ALA A 235 -3.44 25.10 20.22
CA ALA A 235 -2.59 24.99 21.41
C ALA A 235 -1.28 25.78 21.24
N ALA A 236 -0.56 25.56 20.13
CA ALA A 236 0.69 26.24 19.83
C ALA A 236 0.51 27.76 19.64
N ARG A 237 -0.65 28.23 19.17
CA ARG A 237 -0.89 29.66 18.97
C ARG A 237 -1.20 30.42 20.26
N HIS A 238 -1.95 29.81 21.17
CA HIS A 238 -2.50 30.49 22.34
C HIS A 238 -1.78 30.15 23.65
N TYR A 239 -1.25 28.94 23.76
CA TYR A 239 -0.74 28.37 25.00
C TYR A 239 0.76 28.03 24.95
N ALA A 240 1.42 28.25 23.81
CA ALA A 240 2.85 28.03 23.69
C ALA A 240 3.69 28.76 24.78
N PRO A 241 4.86 28.21 25.16
CA PRO A 241 5.48 27.00 24.60
C PRO A 241 4.80 25.71 25.06
N LEU A 242 4.76 24.71 24.17
CA LEU A 242 4.35 23.34 24.49
C LEU A 242 5.62 22.51 24.76
N THR A 243 5.85 22.15 26.01
CA THR A 243 7.04 21.40 26.43
C THR A 243 6.67 19.95 26.62
N ARG A 244 7.36 19.03 25.95
CA ARG A 244 7.15 17.58 26.15
C ARG A 244 7.42 17.21 27.62
N ILE A 245 6.53 16.41 28.22
CA ILE A 245 6.66 15.89 29.59
C ILE A 245 6.78 14.36 29.62
#